data_AF-A0A1C4WKM1-F1
#
_entry.id   AF-A0A1C4WKM1-F1
#
_cell.length_a   1.000
_cell.length_b   1.000
_cell.length_c   1.000
_cell.angle_alpha   90.00
_cell.angle_beta   90.00
_cell.angle_gamma   90.00
#
_symmetry.space_group_name_H-M   'P 1'
#
loop_
_entity.id
_entity.type
_entity.pdbx_description
1 polymer ?
#
loop_
_entity_poly.entity_id
_entity_poly.type
_entity_poly.pdbx_seq_one_letter_code
_entity_poly.pdbx_strand_id
1 'polypeptide(L)' 'MGCAAFRCVACGHQDHADVNAAKNILAAGLAVTGRGDLAVGRSVKRQPPARLAA' A
#
# COMPACT_ATOMS: atom_id res chain seq x y z
N MET A 1 3.28 -17.62 19.92
CA MET A 1 2.09 -17.68 19.05
C MET A 1 1.07 -16.73 19.64
N GLY A 2 0.93 -15.55 19.06
CA GLY A 2 0.05 -14.52 19.60
C GLY A 2 -0.05 -13.38 18.60
N CYS A 3 -1.17 -13.29 17.88
CA CYS A 3 -1.48 -12.12 17.08
C CYS A 3 -1.53 -10.90 18.00
N ALA A 4 -0.87 -9.82 17.62
CA ALA A 4 -0.93 -8.57 18.39
C ALA A 4 -2.36 -8.00 18.31
N ALA A 5 -2.91 -7.55 19.43
CA ALA A 5 -4.25 -6.96 19.47
C ALA A 5 -4.22 -5.50 19.00
N PHE A 6 -5.19 -5.11 18.17
CA PHE A 6 -5.45 -3.72 17.80
C PHE A 6 -6.74 -3.25 18.48
N ARG A 7 -6.73 -2.00 19.00
CA ARG A 7 -7.92 -1.35 19.54
C ARG A 7 -8.03 0.08 19.00
N CYS A 8 -9.11 0.37 18.29
CA CYS A 8 -9.38 1.71 17.78
C CYS A 8 -9.73 2.66 18.93
N VAL A 9 -9.02 3.78 19.02
CA VAL A 9 -9.27 4.81 20.05
C VAL A 9 -10.52 5.65 19.78
N ALA A 10 -10.99 5.69 18.53
CA ALA A 10 -12.14 6.49 18.13
C ALA A 10 -13.48 5.76 18.33
N CYS A 11 -13.55 4.46 18.03
CA CYS A 11 -14.79 3.67 18.11
C CYS A 11 -14.72 2.43 19.00
N GLY A 12 -13.55 2.11 19.57
CA GLY A 12 -13.39 0.97 20.47
C GLY A 12 -13.32 -0.40 19.79
N HIS A 13 -13.37 -0.47 18.45
CA HIS A 13 -13.27 -1.73 17.71
C HIS A 13 -11.97 -2.46 18.02
N GLN A 14 -12.07 -3.78 18.25
CA GLN A 14 -10.94 -4.65 18.56
C GLN A 14 -10.87 -5.77 17.53
N ASP A 15 -9.68 -5.99 16.99
CA ASP A 15 -9.39 -7.02 15.98
C ASP A 15 -7.87 -7.28 15.99
N HIS A 16 -7.39 -8.25 15.22
CA HIS A 16 -5.96 -8.55 15.18
C HIS A 16 -5.20 -7.47 14.38
N ALA A 17 -4.02 -7.08 14.85
CA ALA A 17 -3.25 -5.98 14.27
C ALA A 17 -2.73 -6.29 12.86
N ASP A 18 -2.34 -7.53 12.59
CA ASP A 18 -1.96 -8.04 11.26
C ASP A 18 -3.13 -7.98 10.27
N VAL A 19 -4.34 -8.34 10.70
CA VAL A 19 -5.56 -8.20 9.89
C VAL A 19 -5.85 -6.73 9.59
N ASN A 20 -5.70 -5.84 10.57
CA ASN A 20 -5.87 -4.40 10.37
C ASN A 20 -4.79 -3.79 9.47
N ALA A 21 -3.54 -4.26 9.58
CA ALA A 21 -2.47 -3.86 8.68
C ALA A 21 -2.79 -4.25 7.23
N ALA A 22 -3.26 -5.48 6.99
CA ALA A 22 -3.66 -5.94 5.66
C ALA A 22 -4.80 -5.07 5.07
N LYS A 23 -5.83 -4.76 5.87
CA LYS A 23 -6.93 -3.86 5.47
C LYS A 23 -6.43 -2.46 5.09
N ASN A 24 -5.53 -1.88 5.87
CA ASN A 24 -4.96 -0.56 5.58
C ASN A 24 -4.14 -0.54 4.28
N ILE A 25 -3.31 -1.55 4.04
CA ILE A 25 -2.53 -1.67 2.79
C ILE A 25 -3.46 -1.77 1.58
N LEU A 26 -4.50 -2.61 1.66
CA LEU A 26 -5.49 -2.75 0.59
C LEU A 26 -6.18 -1.41 0.29
N ALA A 27 -6.65 -0.70 1.32
CA ALA A 27 -7.29 0.60 1.16
C ALA A 27 -6.36 1.64 0.52
N ALA A 28 -5.09 1.69 0.94
CA ALA A 28 -4.09 2.58 0.34
C ALA A 28 -3.83 2.24 -1.14
N GLY A 29 -3.69 0.95 -1.47
CA GLY A 29 -3.54 0.50 -2.86
C GLY A 29 -4.74 0.88 -3.73
N LEU A 30 -5.97 0.67 -3.24
CA LEU A 30 -7.19 1.07 -3.94
C LEU A 30 -7.28 2.59 -4.13
N ALA A 31 -6.90 3.38 -3.12
CA ALA A 31 -6.85 4.84 -3.23
C ALA A 31 -5.85 5.32 -4.30
N VAL A 32 -4.73 4.61 -4.48
CA VAL A 32 -3.77 4.85 -5.57
C VAL A 32 -4.39 4.49 -6.92
N THR A 33 -5.07 3.35 -7.07
CA THR A 33 -5.74 2.98 -8.33
C THR A 33 -6.85 3.96 -8.72
N GLY A 34 -7.52 4.58 -7.74
CA GLY A 34 -8.50 5.64 -8.00
C GLY A 34 -7.89 6.99 -8.43
N ARG A 35 -6.57 7.18 -8.26
CA ARG A 35 -5.86 8.46 -8.46
C ARG A 35 -4.54 8.36 -9.26
N GLY A 36 -4.23 7.24 -9.91
CA GLY A 36 -2.92 7.12 -10.59
C GLY A 36 -2.67 5.84 -11.37
N ASP A 37 -2.97 5.92 -12.67
CA ASP A 37 -2.27 5.34 -13.85
C ASP A 37 -3.23 5.22 -15.07
N LEU A 38 -4.54 5.32 -14.82
CA LEU A 38 -5.60 5.30 -15.84
C LEU A 38 -5.91 6.67 -16.48
N ALA A 39 -5.34 7.77 -15.96
CA ALA A 39 -5.39 9.08 -16.62
C ALA A 39 -4.27 9.21 -17.67
N VAL A 40 -4.38 10.18 -18.60
CA VAL A 40 -3.51 10.43 -19.76
C VAL A 40 -1.99 10.33 -19.51
N GLY A 41 -1.52 10.46 -18.25
CA GLY A 41 -0.13 10.20 -17.86
C GLY A 41 0.09 8.80 -17.27
N ARG A 42 0.17 7.77 -18.10
CA ARG A 42 0.64 6.44 -17.66
C ARG A 42 2.13 6.52 -17.30
N SER A 43 2.52 6.01 -16.14
CA SER A 43 3.93 5.86 -15.79
C SER A 43 4.64 4.96 -16.79
N VAL A 44 5.59 5.52 -17.54
CA VAL A 44 6.45 4.75 -18.45
C VAL A 44 7.58 4.11 -17.67
N LYS A 45 7.85 2.83 -17.94
CA LYS A 45 8.97 2.08 -17.36
C LYS A 45 10.28 2.76 -17.77
N ARG A 46 10.95 3.44 -16.82
CA ARG A 46 12.28 4.01 -17.05
C ARG A 46 13.33 2.97 -16.70
N GLN A 47 14.10 2.54 -17.69
CA GLN A 47 15.30 1.74 -17.45
C GLN A 47 16.45 2.72 -17.16
N PRO A 48 17.25 2.50 -16.09
CA PRO A 48 18.47 3.28 -15.91
C PRO A 48 19.33 3.12 -17.17
N PRO A 49 20.00 4.19 -17.64
CA PRO A 49 20.93 4.05 -18.77
C PRO A 49 21.94 2.97 -18.42
N ALA A 50 22.14 2.02 -19.33
CA ALA A 50 23.16 1.00 -19.16
C ALA A 50 24.49 1.72 -18.93
N ARG A 51 25.10 1.49 -17.76
CA ARG A 51 26.50 1.90 -17.57
C ARG A 51 27.28 1.11 -18.61
N LEU A 52 27.85 1.80 -19.60
CA LEU A 52 28.91 1.25 -20.44
C LEU A 52 30.04 0.88 -19.48
N ALA A 53 30.21 -0.42 -19.22
CA ALA A 53 31.39 -0.94 -18.57
C ALA A 53 32.55 -0.80 -19.56
N ALA A 54 33.59 -0.07 -19.14
CA ALA A 54 34.85 0.06 -19.86
C ALA A 54 35.66 -1.24 -19.79
#